data_AF-A0A4P7ZTB6-F1
#
_entry.id   AF-A0A4P7ZTB6-F1
#
_cell.length_a   1.000
_cell.length_b   1.000
_cell.length_c   1.000
_cell.angle_alpha   90.00
_cell.angle_beta   90.00
_cell.angle_gamma   90.00
#
_symmetry.space_group_name_H-M   'P 1'
#
loop_
_entity.id
_entity.type
_entity.pdbx_description
1 polymer ?
#
loop_
_entity_poly.entity_id
_entity_poly.type
_entity_poly.pdbx_seq_one_letter_code
_entity_poly.pdbx_strand_id
1 'polypeptide(L)'
;MTAAPQQDIQLQRRLQQDSIQLAGKVVYLNPFLYWRRFDANTDRWLREPGQLAEDQVSANRLRFYPELDWDLLSDEERVIKDGAVEMFLKSLELISTFNPELNPGQLLEVERKMAVTKKRAFERWVSKALKRRLQQEASERRRFDRERLMRDWSEWLLLPVTRQALLPFSALLVLAVGGGWWWGSQQFCRQQIVQPPVESGPR
;
A
#
# COMPACT_ATOMS: atom_id res chain seq x y z
N MET A 1 -25.93 5.47 -20.33
CA MET A 1 -25.34 4.22 -19.80
C MET A 1 -24.76 3.40 -20.96
N THR A 2 -23.51 3.65 -21.36
CA THR A 2 -22.84 2.98 -22.51
C THR A 2 -21.31 2.88 -22.29
N ALA A 3 -20.85 2.74 -21.05
CA ALA A 3 -19.41 2.73 -20.73
C ALA A 3 -18.74 1.34 -20.85
N ALA A 4 -19.51 0.25 -20.84
CA ALA A 4 -18.99 -1.13 -20.87
C ALA A 4 -18.33 -1.55 -22.20
N PRO A 5 -18.92 -1.34 -23.40
CA PRO A 5 -18.33 -1.89 -24.64
C PRO A 5 -16.98 -1.24 -25.00
N GLN A 6 -16.72 -0.02 -24.52
CA GLN A 6 -15.51 0.72 -24.84
C GLN A 6 -14.30 0.27 -24.02
N GLN A 7 -14.53 -0.24 -22.79
CA GLN A 7 -13.48 -0.80 -21.94
C GLN A 7 -12.97 -2.14 -22.49
N ASP A 8 -13.87 -3.00 -22.97
CA ASP A 8 -13.51 -4.32 -23.52
C ASP A 8 -12.67 -4.22 -24.79
N ILE A 9 -12.98 -3.27 -25.68
CA ILE A 9 -12.20 -3.04 -26.92
C ILE A 9 -10.80 -2.50 -26.58
N GLN A 10 -10.67 -1.65 -25.56
CA GLN A 10 -9.37 -1.16 -25.10
C GLN A 10 -8.55 -2.28 -24.46
N LEU A 11 -9.20 -3.16 -23.69
CA LEU A 11 -8.58 -4.32 -23.06
C LEU A 11 -8.07 -5.31 -24.11
N GLN A 12 -8.88 -5.64 -25.12
CA GLN A 12 -8.46 -6.48 -26.24
C GLN A 12 -7.26 -5.88 -27.00
N ARG A 13 -7.27 -4.57 -27.27
CA ARG A 13 -6.11 -3.89 -27.88
C ARG A 13 -4.84 -4.00 -27.03
N ARG A 14 -4.94 -3.85 -25.71
CA ARG A 14 -3.79 -4.03 -24.80
C ARG A 14 -3.29 -5.46 -24.78
N LEU A 15 -4.18 -6.45 -24.76
CA LEU A 15 -3.79 -7.86 -24.83
C LEU A 15 -3.11 -8.22 -26.15
N GLN A 16 -3.58 -7.66 -27.26
CA GLN A 16 -2.93 -7.80 -28.58
C GLN A 16 -1.52 -7.17 -28.59
N GLN A 17 -1.36 -5.98 -28.00
CA GLN A 17 -0.06 -5.34 -27.84
C GLN A 17 0.88 -6.14 -26.91
N ASP A 18 0.31 -6.82 -25.93
CA ASP A 18 1.00 -7.63 -24.92
C ASP A 18 1.23 -9.07 -25.36
N SER A 19 1.08 -9.39 -26.65
CA SER A 19 1.31 -10.74 -27.16
C SER A 19 2.16 -10.77 -28.44
N ILE A 20 2.78 -11.90 -28.70
CA ILE A 20 3.54 -12.20 -29.91
C ILE A 20 3.14 -13.59 -30.41
N GLN A 21 2.97 -13.74 -31.73
CA GLN A 21 2.72 -15.03 -32.33
C GLN A 21 4.04 -15.63 -32.80
N LEU A 22 4.41 -16.78 -32.23
CA LEU A 22 5.63 -17.52 -32.55
C LEU A 22 5.26 -18.97 -32.82
N ALA A 23 5.63 -19.48 -34.01
CA ALA A 23 5.33 -20.84 -34.44
C ALA A 23 3.85 -21.27 -34.21
N GLY A 24 2.90 -20.37 -34.49
CA GLY A 24 1.46 -20.63 -34.33
C GLY A 24 0.93 -20.57 -32.90
N LYS A 25 1.78 -20.24 -31.90
CA LYS A 25 1.38 -20.04 -30.50
C LYS A 25 1.41 -18.56 -30.13
N VAL A 26 0.46 -18.15 -29.29
CA VAL A 26 0.40 -16.79 -28.73
C VAL A 26 1.16 -16.77 -27.41
N VAL A 27 2.28 -16.06 -27.37
CA VAL A 27 3.08 -15.84 -26.16
C VAL A 27 2.73 -14.45 -25.62
N TYR A 28 2.46 -14.34 -24.32
CA TYR A 28 2.17 -13.07 -23.67
C TYR A 28 3.46 -12.45 -23.11
N LEU A 29 3.68 -11.17 -23.38
CA LEU A 29 4.83 -10.40 -22.89
C LEU A 29 4.61 -9.87 -21.48
N ASN A 30 3.35 -9.82 -21.04
CA ASN A 30 3.00 -9.34 -19.70
C ASN A 30 3.05 -10.51 -18.71
N PRO A 31 3.99 -10.52 -17.74
CA PRO A 31 4.15 -11.62 -16.80
C PRO A 31 2.90 -11.82 -15.93
N PHE A 32 2.12 -10.76 -15.67
CA PHE A 32 0.90 -10.84 -14.87
C PHE A 32 -0.27 -11.54 -15.58
N LEU A 33 -0.17 -11.82 -16.89
CA LEU A 33 -1.17 -12.65 -17.58
C LEU A 33 -0.97 -14.15 -17.31
N TYR A 34 0.22 -14.54 -16.88
CA TYR A 34 0.49 -15.90 -16.41
C TYR A 34 -0.04 -16.13 -14.99
N TRP A 35 -0.53 -15.07 -14.32
CA TRP A 35 -1.01 -15.09 -12.93
C TRP A 35 -2.00 -16.20 -12.60
N ARG A 36 -3.00 -16.41 -13.45
CA ARG A 36 -4.03 -17.44 -13.19
C ARG A 36 -3.44 -18.85 -13.16
N ARG A 37 -2.23 -19.04 -13.69
CA ARG A 37 -1.53 -20.32 -13.79
C ARG A 37 -0.43 -20.48 -12.73
N PHE A 38 -0.30 -19.55 -11.79
CA PHE A 38 0.69 -19.62 -10.69
C PHE A 38 0.12 -20.20 -9.39
N ASP A 39 1.04 -20.75 -8.60
CA ASP A 39 0.87 -21.02 -7.17
C ASP A 39 1.19 -19.75 -6.34
N ALA A 40 0.70 -19.67 -5.11
CA ALA A 40 0.83 -18.51 -4.23
C ALA A 40 2.29 -18.10 -3.95
N ASN A 41 3.23 -19.04 -3.97
CA ASN A 41 4.66 -18.77 -3.79
C ASN A 41 5.30 -18.07 -5.01
N THR A 42 4.94 -18.47 -6.23
CA THR A 42 5.45 -17.85 -7.47
C THR A 42 4.81 -16.49 -7.73
N ASP A 43 3.62 -16.25 -7.18
CA ASP A 43 2.97 -14.94 -7.22
C ASP A 43 3.78 -13.89 -6.41
N ARG A 44 4.31 -14.26 -5.24
CA ARG A 44 5.20 -13.39 -4.46
C ARG A 44 6.50 -13.07 -5.22
N TRP A 45 7.03 -14.05 -5.96
CA TRP A 45 8.24 -13.89 -6.77
C TRP A 45 8.12 -12.74 -7.80
N LEU A 46 6.94 -12.57 -8.39
CA LEU A 46 6.71 -11.51 -9.37
C LEU A 46 6.38 -10.14 -8.75
N ARG A 47 5.89 -10.11 -7.50
CA ARG A 47 5.30 -8.90 -6.91
C ARG A 47 6.29 -8.03 -6.16
N GLU A 48 7.42 -8.59 -5.72
CA GLU A 48 8.41 -7.86 -4.95
C GLU A 48 9.70 -7.72 -5.78
N PRO A 49 10.13 -6.48 -6.09
CA PRO A 49 11.47 -6.25 -6.63
C PRO A 49 12.54 -6.43 -5.54
N GLY A 50 13.76 -6.74 -5.95
CA GLY A 50 14.93 -6.95 -5.08
C GLY A 50 15.07 -8.38 -4.57
N GLN A 51 14.63 -9.39 -5.34
CA GLN A 51 14.76 -10.81 -4.98
C GLN A 51 15.90 -11.52 -5.73
N LEU A 52 16.30 -11.01 -6.91
CA LEU A 52 17.48 -11.48 -7.62
C LEU A 52 18.77 -10.92 -7.01
N ALA A 53 19.87 -11.66 -7.13
CA ALA A 53 21.19 -11.22 -6.70
C ALA A 53 21.64 -9.99 -7.52
N GLU A 54 22.26 -9.01 -6.86
CA GLU A 54 22.73 -7.77 -7.50
C GLU A 54 23.73 -8.04 -8.63
N ASP A 55 24.57 -9.06 -8.49
CA ASP A 55 25.51 -9.49 -9.53
C ASP A 55 24.80 -9.98 -10.79
N GLN A 56 23.68 -10.69 -10.63
CA GLN A 56 22.89 -11.18 -11.76
C GLN A 56 22.19 -10.04 -12.50
N VAL A 57 21.70 -9.05 -11.75
CA VAL A 57 21.05 -7.86 -12.33
C VAL A 57 22.08 -6.99 -13.04
N SER A 58 23.21 -6.72 -12.39
CA SER A 58 24.29 -5.89 -12.94
C SER A 58 24.87 -6.47 -14.23
N ALA A 59 25.07 -7.80 -14.29
CA ALA A 59 25.53 -8.50 -15.49
C ALA A 59 24.56 -8.37 -16.69
N ASN A 60 23.27 -8.11 -16.45
CA ASN A 60 22.24 -8.00 -17.50
C ASN A 60 21.81 -6.56 -17.81
N ARG A 61 22.43 -5.54 -17.19
CA ARG A 61 22.10 -4.12 -17.41
C ARG A 61 22.15 -3.72 -18.88
N LEU A 62 23.27 -4.02 -19.54
CA LEU A 62 23.50 -3.66 -20.95
C LEU A 62 22.63 -4.46 -21.93
N ARG A 63 22.06 -5.59 -21.50
CA ARG A 63 21.15 -6.40 -22.34
C ARG A 63 19.81 -5.69 -22.56
N PHE A 64 19.30 -4.98 -21.56
CA PHE A 64 18.00 -4.30 -21.60
C PHE A 64 18.08 -2.77 -21.68
N TYR A 65 19.19 -2.19 -21.23
CA TYR A 65 19.48 -0.75 -21.30
C TYR A 65 20.88 -0.51 -21.91
N PRO A 66 21.12 -0.93 -23.17
CA PRO A 66 22.39 -0.68 -23.84
C PRO A 66 22.65 0.82 -24.08
N GLU A 67 21.60 1.62 -24.18
CA GLU A 67 21.70 3.05 -24.49
C GLU A 67 22.05 3.94 -23.29
N LEU A 68 22.20 3.34 -22.11
CA LEU A 68 22.25 4.06 -20.85
C LEU A 68 23.63 4.00 -20.20
N ASP A 69 24.11 5.17 -19.78
CA ASP A 69 25.25 5.28 -18.88
C ASP A 69 24.79 5.14 -17.42
N TRP A 70 25.19 4.05 -16.77
CA TRP A 70 24.74 3.67 -15.44
C TRP A 70 25.45 4.44 -14.31
N ASP A 71 26.60 5.03 -14.60
CA ASP A 71 27.39 5.77 -13.62
C ASP A 71 26.82 7.18 -13.42
N LEU A 72 26.13 7.71 -14.43
CA LEU A 72 25.48 9.02 -14.40
C LEU A 72 24.07 9.02 -13.79
N LEU A 73 23.52 7.84 -13.48
CA LEU A 73 22.19 7.75 -12.88
C LEU A 73 22.17 8.18 -11.42
N SER A 74 21.06 8.80 -11.01
CA SER A 74 20.74 8.94 -9.60
C SER A 74 20.48 7.57 -8.96
N ASP A 75 20.70 7.45 -7.65
CA ASP A 75 20.50 6.19 -6.93
C ASP A 75 19.05 5.69 -7.03
N GLU A 76 18.06 6.59 -7.00
CA GLU A 76 16.65 6.23 -7.18
C GLU A 76 16.37 5.65 -8.57
N GLU A 77 16.86 6.29 -9.62
CA GLU A 77 16.69 5.81 -10.99
C GLU A 77 17.41 4.49 -11.23
N ARG A 78 18.61 4.33 -10.65
CA ARG A 78 19.39 3.10 -10.72
C ARG A 78 18.62 1.94 -10.11
N VAL A 79 18.07 2.10 -8.89
CA VAL A 79 17.26 1.07 -8.22
C VAL A 79 16.00 0.72 -9.02
N ILE A 80 15.32 1.71 -9.61
CA ILE A 80 14.14 1.45 -10.45
C ILE A 80 14.52 0.65 -11.70
N LYS A 81 15.62 1.00 -12.35
CA LYS A 81 16.07 0.34 -13.58
C LYS A 81 16.64 -1.05 -13.31
N ASP A 82 17.37 -1.24 -12.23
CA ASP A 82 17.81 -2.56 -11.75
C ASP A 82 16.61 -3.46 -11.44
N GLY A 83 15.60 -2.95 -10.72
CA GLY A 83 14.35 -3.68 -10.50
C GLY A 83 13.59 -3.97 -11.80
N ALA A 84 13.67 -3.09 -12.81
CA ALA A 84 13.07 -3.34 -14.12
C ALA A 84 13.83 -4.44 -14.89
N VAL A 85 15.16 -4.48 -14.82
CA VAL A 85 15.99 -5.58 -15.35
C VAL A 85 15.60 -6.90 -14.69
N GLU A 86 15.44 -6.92 -13.37
CA GLU A 86 14.94 -8.09 -12.66
C GLU A 86 13.56 -8.53 -13.17
N MET A 87 12.63 -7.59 -13.38
CA MET A 87 11.32 -7.93 -13.95
C MET A 87 11.41 -8.51 -15.36
N PHE A 88 12.34 -8.05 -16.20
CA PHE A 88 12.58 -8.66 -17.51
C PHE A 88 13.08 -10.10 -17.38
N LEU A 89 14.07 -10.35 -16.51
CA LEU A 89 14.62 -11.68 -16.29
C LEU A 89 13.56 -12.65 -15.77
N LYS A 90 12.80 -12.24 -14.76
CA LYS A 90 11.67 -13.04 -14.23
C LYS A 90 10.64 -13.29 -15.32
N SER A 91 10.31 -12.30 -16.14
CA SER A 91 9.34 -12.48 -17.23
C SER A 91 9.82 -13.50 -18.28
N LEU A 92 11.11 -13.47 -18.65
CA LEU A 92 11.68 -14.45 -19.57
C LEU A 92 11.69 -15.86 -18.99
N GLU A 93 12.09 -15.99 -17.72
CA GLU A 93 12.05 -17.26 -17.01
C GLU A 93 10.65 -17.87 -17.07
N LEU A 94 9.62 -17.08 -16.73
CA LEU A 94 8.23 -17.53 -16.78
C LEU A 94 7.77 -17.91 -18.17
N ILE A 95 8.08 -17.09 -19.18
CA ILE A 95 7.71 -17.39 -20.56
C ILE A 95 8.35 -18.71 -20.99
N SER A 96 9.61 -18.95 -20.62
CA SER A 96 10.31 -20.20 -20.91
C SER A 96 9.68 -21.40 -20.20
N THR A 97 9.26 -21.25 -18.93
CA THR A 97 8.59 -22.30 -18.16
C THR A 97 7.23 -22.68 -18.74
N PHE A 98 6.44 -21.69 -19.17
CA PHE A 98 5.09 -21.93 -19.72
C PHE A 98 5.07 -22.32 -21.20
N ASN A 99 6.18 -22.12 -21.93
CA ASN A 99 6.29 -22.45 -23.35
C ASN A 99 7.63 -23.19 -23.59
N PRO A 100 7.81 -24.39 -23.00
CA PRO A 100 9.06 -25.15 -23.07
C PRO A 100 9.47 -25.52 -24.51
N GLU A 101 8.53 -25.51 -25.44
CA GLU A 101 8.76 -25.75 -26.87
C GLU A 101 9.44 -24.58 -27.62
N LEU A 102 9.59 -23.41 -27.00
CA LEU A 102 10.22 -22.26 -27.66
C LEU A 102 11.71 -22.50 -27.87
N ASN A 103 12.15 -22.34 -29.11
CA ASN A 103 13.59 -22.37 -29.43
C ASN A 103 14.29 -21.14 -28.81
N PRO A 104 15.55 -21.24 -28.36
CA PRO A 104 16.38 -20.08 -27.99
C PRO A 104 16.27 -18.87 -28.93
N GLY A 105 16.20 -19.08 -30.24
CA GLY A 105 16.03 -17.97 -31.20
C GLY A 105 14.68 -17.25 -31.07
N GLN A 106 13.60 -17.99 -30.78
CA GLN A 106 12.28 -17.43 -30.53
C GLN A 106 12.21 -16.71 -29.19
N LEU A 107 12.90 -17.24 -28.16
CA LEU A 107 13.02 -16.57 -26.86
C LEU A 107 13.71 -15.21 -26.99
N LEU A 108 14.73 -15.12 -27.85
CA LEU A 108 15.44 -13.87 -28.12
C LEU A 108 14.54 -12.85 -28.86
N GLU A 109 13.62 -13.32 -29.70
CA GLU A 109 12.60 -12.46 -30.31
C GLU A 109 11.60 -11.92 -29.28
N VAL A 110 11.14 -12.77 -28.35
CA VAL A 110 10.32 -12.36 -27.20
C VAL A 110 11.05 -11.30 -26.39
N GLU A 111 12.31 -11.56 -26.04
CA GLU A 111 13.14 -10.63 -25.30
C GLU A 111 13.24 -9.27 -25.98
N ARG A 112 13.60 -9.23 -27.27
CA ARG A 112 13.70 -7.97 -28.03
C ARG A 112 12.38 -7.22 -28.04
N LYS A 113 11.27 -7.91 -28.31
CA LYS A 113 9.95 -7.28 -28.32
C LYS A 113 9.58 -6.76 -26.93
N MET A 114 9.91 -7.50 -25.89
CA MET A 114 9.65 -7.11 -24.51
C MET A 114 10.50 -5.90 -24.11
N ALA A 115 11.80 -5.89 -24.42
CA ALA A 115 12.72 -4.78 -24.14
C ALA A 115 12.23 -3.46 -24.76
N VAL A 116 11.61 -3.50 -25.95
CA VAL A 116 11.06 -2.30 -26.60
C VAL A 116 9.71 -1.89 -25.99
N THR A 117 8.80 -2.84 -25.78
CA THR A 117 7.40 -2.54 -25.45
C THR A 117 7.13 -2.40 -23.95
N LYS A 118 7.87 -3.12 -23.09
CA LYS A 118 7.58 -3.26 -21.66
C LYS A 118 8.47 -2.44 -20.73
N LYS A 119 9.57 -1.88 -21.23
CA LYS A 119 10.56 -1.10 -20.45
C LYS A 119 9.92 -0.09 -19.49
N ARG A 120 9.18 0.88 -20.03
CA ARG A 120 8.49 1.90 -19.24
C ARG A 120 7.40 1.33 -18.33
N ALA A 121 6.77 0.22 -18.73
CA ALA A 121 5.73 -0.40 -17.92
C ALA A 121 6.34 -1.07 -16.67
N PHE A 122 7.48 -1.74 -16.83
CA PHE A 122 8.22 -2.33 -15.72
C PHE A 122 8.79 -1.27 -14.78
N GLU A 123 9.43 -0.21 -15.29
CA GLU A 123 9.89 0.91 -14.45
C GLU A 123 8.76 1.53 -13.62
N ARG A 124 7.60 1.80 -14.23
CA ARG A 124 6.42 2.33 -13.52
C ARG A 124 5.87 1.36 -12.49
N TRP A 125 5.91 0.07 -12.78
CA TRP A 125 5.46 -0.95 -11.86
C TRP A 125 6.42 -1.07 -10.66
N VAL A 126 7.72 -1.12 -10.91
CA VAL A 126 8.79 -1.22 -9.90
C VAL A 126 8.77 0.00 -8.98
N SER A 127 8.76 1.21 -9.55
CA SER A 127 8.65 2.45 -8.75
C SER A 127 7.42 2.46 -7.84
N LYS A 128 6.26 2.00 -8.34
CA LYS A 128 5.05 1.88 -7.54
C LYS A 128 5.17 0.80 -6.46
N ALA A 129 5.80 -0.34 -6.76
CA ALA A 129 6.02 -1.42 -5.81
C ALA A 129 6.96 -0.98 -4.67
N LEU A 130 8.08 -0.34 -4.99
CA LEU A 130 9.02 0.21 -4.03
C LEU A 130 8.36 1.26 -3.13
N LYS A 131 7.61 2.20 -3.73
CA LYS A 131 6.86 3.20 -2.95
C LYS A 131 5.83 2.57 -2.02
N ARG A 132 5.12 1.53 -2.48
CA ARG A 132 4.15 0.79 -1.65
C ARG A 132 4.85 0.10 -0.49
N ARG A 133 6.01 -0.52 -0.70
CA ARG A 133 6.79 -1.16 0.35
C ARG A 133 7.23 -0.16 1.42
N LEU A 134 7.80 0.98 1.02
CA LEU A 134 8.19 2.04 1.94
C LEU A 134 7.00 2.56 2.77
N GLN A 135 5.83 2.70 2.14
CA GLN A 135 4.60 3.10 2.84
C GLN A 135 4.12 2.03 3.83
N GLN A 136 4.24 0.74 3.48
CA GLN A 136 3.90 -0.37 4.35
C GLN A 136 4.81 -0.40 5.57
N GLU A 137 6.13 -0.32 5.38
CA GLU A 137 7.11 -0.26 6.46
C GLU A 137 6.86 0.95 7.39
N ALA A 138 6.58 2.13 6.83
CA ALA A 138 6.22 3.31 7.62
C ALA A 138 4.87 3.17 8.34
N SER A 139 3.91 2.43 7.77
CA SER A 139 2.63 2.15 8.42
C SER A 139 2.78 1.14 9.55
N GLU A 140 3.61 0.12 9.38
CA GLU A 140 3.92 -0.90 10.37
C GLU A 140 4.67 -0.30 11.56
N ARG A 141 5.67 0.55 11.32
CA ARG A 141 6.34 1.32 12.38
C ARG A 141 5.34 2.14 13.20
N ARG A 142 4.46 2.89 12.54
CA ARG A 142 3.42 3.67 13.22
C ARG A 142 2.42 2.82 13.99
N ARG A 143 2.09 1.61 13.51
CA ARG A 143 1.24 0.66 14.24
C ARG A 143 1.95 0.15 15.47
N PHE A 144 3.21 -0.26 15.33
CA PHE A 144 4.05 -0.71 16.42
C PHE A 144 4.20 0.35 17.51
N ASP A 145 4.47 1.61 17.13
CA ASP A 145 4.57 2.72 18.07
C ASP A 145 3.25 2.97 18.82
N ARG A 146 2.11 2.90 18.13
CA ARG A 146 0.79 3.02 18.76
C ARG A 146 0.51 1.89 19.74
N GLU A 147 0.81 0.65 19.36
CA GLU A 147 0.64 -0.50 20.24
C GLU A 147 1.54 -0.41 21.47
N ARG A 148 2.79 0.03 21.28
CA ARG A 148 3.73 0.26 22.37
C ARG A 148 3.21 1.35 23.31
N LEU A 149 2.80 2.49 22.77
CA LEU A 149 2.21 3.57 23.57
C LEU A 149 0.99 3.08 24.36
N MET A 150 0.08 2.32 23.74
CA MET A 150 -1.10 1.78 24.44
C MET A 150 -0.71 0.81 25.55
N ARG A 151 0.29 -0.07 25.33
CA ARG A 151 0.82 -0.96 26.35
C ARG A 151 1.47 -0.18 27.49
N ASP A 152 2.39 0.72 27.18
CA ASP A 152 3.09 1.57 28.16
C ASP A 152 2.11 2.41 29.00
N TRP A 153 1.07 2.98 28.37
CA TRP A 153 0.00 3.70 29.06
C TRP A 153 -0.83 2.79 29.96
N SER A 154 -1.16 1.58 29.48
CA SER A 154 -1.91 0.61 30.29
C SER A 154 -1.10 0.16 31.52
N GLU A 155 0.19 -0.08 31.34
CA GLU A 155 1.12 -0.43 32.41
C GLU A 155 1.22 0.73 33.42
N TRP A 156 1.36 1.96 32.93
CA TRP A 156 1.38 3.15 33.78
C TRP A 156 0.10 3.33 34.60
N LEU A 157 -1.08 3.08 34.03
CA LEU A 157 -2.37 3.14 34.74
C LEU A 157 -2.56 1.98 35.75
N LEU A 158 -1.93 0.84 35.49
CA LEU A 158 -1.99 -0.34 36.36
C LEU A 158 -1.03 -0.26 37.54
N LEU A 159 0.00 0.60 37.47
CA LEU A 159 0.93 0.78 38.58
C LEU A 159 0.19 1.24 39.86
N PRO A 160 0.50 0.63 41.02
CA PRO A 160 -0.16 0.99 42.27
C PRO A 160 0.15 2.43 42.70
N VAL A 161 1.36 2.92 42.40
CA VAL A 161 1.82 4.27 42.74
C VAL A 161 1.03 5.35 41.99
N THR A 162 0.75 5.15 40.70
CA THR A 162 -0.05 6.10 39.90
C THR A 162 -1.50 6.12 40.35
N ARG A 163 -2.08 4.96 40.67
CA ARG A 163 -3.41 4.89 41.28
C ARG A 163 -3.48 5.68 42.58
N GLN A 164 -2.53 5.46 43.47
CA GLN A 164 -2.49 6.15 44.76
C GLN A 164 -2.30 7.67 44.61
N ALA A 165 -1.54 8.12 43.61
CA ALA A 165 -1.36 9.53 43.30
C ALA A 165 -2.57 10.19 42.62
N LEU A 166 -3.38 9.44 41.86
CA LEU A 166 -4.56 9.96 41.15
C LEU A 166 -5.83 10.00 42.01
N LEU A 167 -5.91 9.20 43.09
CA LEU A 167 -7.03 9.20 44.03
C LEU A 167 -7.44 10.60 44.53
N PRO A 168 -6.54 11.45 45.07
CA PRO A 168 -6.94 12.77 45.57
C PRO A 168 -7.51 13.68 44.47
N PHE A 169 -6.98 13.61 43.25
CA PHE A 169 -7.50 14.37 42.11
C PHE A 169 -8.91 13.91 41.71
N SER A 170 -9.13 12.59 41.63
CA SER A 170 -10.45 12.04 41.34
C SER A 170 -11.49 12.42 42.40
N ALA A 171 -11.10 12.40 43.68
CA ALA A 171 -11.96 12.81 44.79
C ALA A 171 -12.36 14.29 44.69
N LEU A 172 -11.40 15.19 44.41
CA LEU A 172 -11.68 16.61 44.19
C LEU A 172 -12.60 16.85 43.01
N LEU A 173 -12.44 16.10 41.91
CA LEU A 173 -13.28 16.24 40.72
C LEU A 173 -14.73 15.81 41.01
N VAL A 174 -14.93 14.72 41.73
CA VAL A 174 -16.27 14.28 42.19
C VAL A 174 -16.89 15.31 43.12
N LEU A 175 -16.11 15.88 44.05
CA LEU A 175 -16.60 16.93 44.94
C LEU A 175 -16.96 18.22 44.18
N ALA A 176 -16.18 18.60 43.17
CA ALA A 176 -16.46 19.77 42.34
C ALA A 176 -17.71 19.57 41.46
N VAL A 177 -17.86 18.40 40.83
CA VAL A 177 -19.04 18.08 40.01
C VAL A 177 -20.28 17.93 40.88
N GLY A 178 -20.20 17.16 41.97
CA GLY A 178 -21.31 16.95 42.90
C GLY A 178 -21.71 18.24 43.61
N GLY A 179 -20.72 19.01 44.11
CA GLY A 179 -20.95 20.29 44.75
C GLY A 179 -21.49 21.35 43.79
N GLY A 180 -20.96 21.42 42.57
CA GLY A 180 -21.46 22.32 41.52
C GLY A 180 -22.87 21.99 41.07
N TRP A 181 -23.18 20.70 40.90
CA TRP A 181 -24.54 20.23 40.57
C TRP A 181 -25.53 20.54 41.69
N TRP A 182 -25.16 20.25 42.94
CA TRP A 182 -25.98 20.52 44.12
C TRP A 182 -26.26 22.01 44.30
N TRP A 183 -25.23 22.86 44.16
CA TRP A 183 -25.40 24.31 44.29
C TRP A 183 -26.22 24.88 43.13
N GLY A 184 -25.98 24.40 41.90
CA GLY A 184 -26.73 24.81 40.72
C GLY A 184 -28.22 24.43 40.78
N SER A 185 -28.55 23.24 41.27
CA SER A 185 -29.95 22.78 41.40
C SER A 185 -30.74 23.59 42.42
N GLN A 186 -30.11 24.00 43.53
CA GLN A 186 -30.71 24.89 44.52
C GLN A 186 -31.03 26.28 43.94
N GLN A 187 -30.17 26.82 43.08
CA GLN A 187 -30.36 28.15 42.48
C GLN A 187 -31.45 28.15 41.40
N PHE A 188 -31.58 27.07 40.64
CA PHE A 188 -32.62 26.90 39.61
C PHE A 188 -34.02 26.77 40.23
N CYS A 189 -34.19 25.95 41.27
CA CYS A 189 -35.50 25.80 41.94
C CYS A 189 -35.96 27.09 42.65
N ARG A 190 -35.02 27.94 43.11
CA ARG A 190 -35.36 29.20 43.79
C ARG A 190 -35.93 30.27 42.86
N GLN A 191 -35.57 30.27 41.57
CA GLN A 191 -36.10 31.22 40.58
C GLN A 191 -37.50 30.84 40.05
N GLN A 192 -37.89 29.57 40.14
CA GLN A 192 -39.23 29.12 39.73
C GLN A 192 -40.33 29.39 40.78
N ILE A 193 -39.96 29.71 42.02
CA ILE A 193 -40.90 30.13 43.07
C ILE A 193 -40.94 31.66 43.13
N VAL A 194 -41.26 32.31 42.00
CA VAL A 194 -41.78 33.68 42.00
C VAL A 194 -43.29 33.54 41.85
N GLN A 195 -44.03 33.87 42.92
CA GLN A 195 -45.48 33.69 42.99
C GLN A 195 -46.20 34.43 41.85
N PRO A 196 -47.28 33.87 41.27
CA PRO A 196 -48.05 34.57 40.25
C PRO A 196 -48.69 35.83 40.84
N PRO A 197 -48.85 36.91 40.04
CA PRO A 197 -49.50 38.14 40.50
C PRO A 197 -50.95 37.84 40.90
N VAL A 198 -51.32 38.25 42.10
CA VAL A 198 -52.72 38.24 42.55
C VAL A 198 -53.48 39.28 41.73
N GLU A 199 -54.32 38.84 40.79
CA GLU A 199 -55.26 39.72 40.08
C GLU A 199 -56.35 40.19 41.04
N SER A 200 -56.27 41.43 41.48
CA SER A 200 -57.40 42.14 42.09
C SER A 200 -58.40 42.51 40.98
N GLY A 201 -59.51 41.78 40.88
CA GLY A 201 -60.60 42.06 39.94
C GLY A 201 -61.30 43.40 40.23
N PRO A 202 -61.85 44.08 39.21
CA PRO A 202 -62.51 45.38 39.39
C PRO A 202 -63.95 45.22 39.90
N ARG A 203 -64.41 46.30 40.56
CA ARG A 203 -65.72 46.46 41.21
C ARG A 203 -66.91 46.32 40.27
#